data_AF-A0A8K0KD88-F1
#
_entry.id   AF-A0A8K0KD88-F1
#
_cell.length_a   1.000
_cell.length_b   1.000
_cell.length_c   1.000
_cell.angle_alpha   90.00
_cell.angle_beta   90.00
_cell.angle_gamma   90.00
#
_symmetry.space_group_name_H-M   'P 1'
#
loop_
_entity.id
_entity.type
_entity.pdbx_description
1 polymer ?
#
loop_
_entity_poly.entity_id
_entity_poly.type
_entity_poly.pdbx_seq_one_letter_code
_entity_poly.pdbx_strand_id
1 'polypeptide(L)' 'MLRQNKIQKKYAPMKTGGVDVVVATLERGSWGLGISLAGHRDRTKMAVFVAGMNPNGSAAKDGTLQVGDEILEAVSKAD' A
#
# COMPACT_ATOMS: atom_id res chain seq x y z
N MET A 1 2.59 -4.83 16.55
CA MET A 1 3.44 -6.00 16.26
C MET A 1 2.67 -7.23 15.75
N LEU A 2 1.65 -7.75 16.46
CA LEU A 2 0.94 -8.98 16.02
C LEU A 2 0.32 -8.90 14.60
N ARG A 3 -0.21 -7.74 14.21
CA ARG A 3 -0.86 -7.56 12.90
C ARG A 3 0.11 -7.63 11.72
N GLN A 4 1.25 -6.94 11.82
CA GLN A 4 2.29 -6.98 10.78
C GLN A 4 2.79 -8.41 10.55
N ASN A 5 2.97 -9.19 11.63
CA ASN A 5 3.34 -10.60 11.52
C ASN A 5 2.28 -11.46 10.82
N LYS A 6 0.98 -11.17 11.01
CA LYS A 6 -0.10 -11.85 10.28
C LYS A 6 -0.10 -11.51 8.79
N ILE A 7 0.10 -10.24 8.44
CA ILE A 7 0.18 -9.78 7.04
C ILE A 7 1.36 -10.44 6.34
N GLN A 8 2.54 -10.44 6.96
CA GLN A 8 3.72 -11.10 6.38
C GLN A 8 3.50 -12.59 6.13
N LYS A 9 2.84 -13.32 7.05
CA LYS A 9 2.50 -14.74 6.85
C LYS A 9 1.47 -14.94 5.73
N LYS A 10 0.42 -14.10 5.68
CA LYS A 10 -0.65 -14.19 4.69
C LYS A 10 -0.12 -13.98 3.25
N TYR A 11 0.80 -13.03 3.08
CA TYR A 11 1.38 -12.70 1.78
C TYR A 11 2.78 -13.28 1.54
N ALA A 12 3.28 -14.13 2.45
CA ALA A 12 4.57 -14.82 2.29
C ALA A 12 4.72 -15.56 0.94
N PRO A 13 3.68 -16.22 0.39
CA PRO A 13 3.78 -16.89 -0.91
C PRO A 13 4.04 -15.95 -2.10
N MET A 14 3.86 -14.63 -1.95
CA MET A 14 4.16 -13.67 -3.02
C MET A 14 5.66 -13.36 -3.14
N LYS A 15 6.44 -13.59 -2.06
CA LYS A 15 7.89 -13.33 -2.04
C LYS A 15 8.69 -14.26 -2.96
N THR A 16 8.17 -15.45 -3.26
CA THR A 16 8.85 -16.42 -4.13
C THR A 16 8.85 -16.02 -5.61
N GLY A 17 8.06 -15.00 -6.01
CA GLY A 17 8.04 -14.46 -7.37
C GLY A 17 8.99 -13.28 -7.63
N GLY A 18 9.87 -12.94 -6.67
CA GLY A 18 10.71 -11.74 -6.76
C GLY A 18 9.98 -10.44 -6.43
N VAL A 19 8.81 -10.54 -5.78
CA VAL A 19 8.01 -9.39 -5.35
C VAL A 19 8.16 -9.22 -3.84
N ASP A 20 8.60 -8.05 -3.40
CA ASP A 20 8.66 -7.73 -1.98
C ASP A 20 7.31 -7.24 -1.46
N VAL A 21 6.94 -7.71 -0.27
CA VAL A 21 5.74 -7.25 0.44
C VAL A 21 6.17 -6.31 1.55
N VAL A 22 5.78 -5.04 1.41
CA VAL A 22 6.03 -3.97 2.39
C VAL A 22 4.77 -3.61 3.15
N VAL A 23 4.92 -3.00 4.33
CA VAL A 23 3.80 -2.51 5.14
C VAL A 23 4.09 -1.09 5.60
N ALA A 24 3.33 -0.13 5.07
CA ALA A 24 3.36 1.25 5.52
C ALA A 24 2.31 1.50 6.60
N THR A 25 2.67 2.18 7.68
CA THR A 25 1.72 2.65 8.71
C THR A 25 1.79 4.17 8.71
N LEU A 26 0.75 4.81 8.20
CA LEU A 26 0.74 6.24 7.93
C LEU A 26 -0.28 6.94 8.83
N GLU A 27 0.08 8.13 9.31
CA GLU A 27 -0.87 9.06 9.91
C GLU A 27 -1.57 9.87 8.82
N ARG A 28 -2.89 10.03 8.95
CA ARG A 28 -3.68 10.79 7.99
C ARG A 28 -3.41 12.28 8.16
N GLY A 29 -2.80 12.89 7.16
CA GLY A 29 -2.52 14.33 7.13
C GLY A 29 -3.65 15.14 6.48
N SER A 30 -3.39 16.43 6.25
CA SER A 30 -4.30 17.35 5.57
C SER A 30 -4.67 16.91 4.14
N TRP A 31 -3.78 16.16 3.47
CA TRP A 31 -3.99 15.57 2.15
C TRP A 31 -4.46 14.11 2.20
N GLY A 32 -5.02 13.67 3.33
CA GLY A 32 -5.27 12.26 3.58
C GLY A 32 -3.96 11.48 3.72
N LEU A 33 -3.86 10.34 3.04
CA LEU A 33 -2.60 9.59 2.98
C LEU A 33 -1.62 10.15 1.93
N GLY A 34 -2.11 10.97 0.99
CA GLY A 34 -1.28 11.56 -0.07
C GLY A 34 -0.95 10.62 -1.24
N ILE A 35 -1.78 9.62 -1.51
CA ILE A 35 -1.66 8.71 -2.66
C ILE A 35 -2.87 8.81 -3.59
N SER A 36 -2.64 8.61 -4.88
CA SER A 36 -3.69 8.44 -5.89
C SER A 36 -3.72 6.98 -6.33
N LEU A 37 -4.92 6.43 -6.53
CA LEU A 37 -5.11 5.03 -6.88
C LEU A 37 -5.62 4.89 -8.32
N ALA A 38 -5.17 3.85 -9.01
CA ALA A 38 -5.72 3.42 -10.30
C ALA A 38 -6.06 1.93 -10.25
N GLY A 39 -7.15 1.57 -10.93
CA GLY A 39 -7.48 0.17 -11.18
C GLY A 39 -6.63 -0.43 -12.30
N HIS A 40 -6.60 -1.76 -12.36
CA HIS A 40 -5.95 -2.48 -13.43
C HIS A 40 -6.59 -2.18 -14.81
N ARG A 41 -5.78 -2.14 -15.89
CA ARG A 41 -6.25 -1.89 -17.26
C ARG A 41 -7.26 -2.94 -17.74
N ASP A 42 -6.97 -4.19 -17.44
CA ASP A 42 -7.92 -5.30 -17.58
C ASP A 42 -8.91 -5.28 -16.41
N ARG A 43 -10.18 -5.00 -16.73
CA ARG A 43 -11.29 -4.83 -15.77
C ARG A 43 -11.74 -6.14 -15.12
N THR A 44 -11.27 -7.28 -15.61
CA THR A 44 -11.52 -8.58 -14.98
C THR A 44 -10.59 -8.83 -13.78
N LYS A 45 -9.50 -8.07 -13.68
CA LYS A 45 -8.54 -8.19 -12.58
C LYS A 45 -8.86 -7.18 -11.48
N MET A 46 -9.07 -7.70 -10.28
CA MET A 46 -9.26 -6.90 -9.07
C MET A 46 -7.90 -6.51 -8.48
N ALA A 47 -7.25 -5.53 -9.09
CA ALA A 47 -5.99 -4.98 -8.60
C ALA A 47 -6.02 -3.45 -8.63
N VAL A 48 -5.39 -2.86 -7.61
CA VAL A 48 -5.35 -1.41 -7.38
C VAL A 48 -3.90 -1.01 -7.16
N PHE A 49 -3.45 0.03 -7.86
CA PHE A 49 -2.06 0.46 -7.86
C PHE A 49 -1.93 1.91 -7.41
N VAL A 50 -0.79 2.25 -6.82
CA VAL A 50 -0.39 3.64 -6.58
C VAL A 50 -0.07 4.28 -7.93
N ALA A 51 -0.92 5.19 -8.39
CA ALA A 51 -0.78 5.89 -9.66
C ALA A 51 0.00 7.21 -9.53
N GLY A 52 0.07 7.75 -8.32
CA GLY A 52 0.72 9.01 -8.04
C GLY A 52 0.80 9.27 -6.54
N MET A 53 1.69 10.18 -6.16
CA MET A 53 1.92 10.57 -4.78
C MET A 53 2.03 12.08 -4.69
N ASN A 54 1.42 12.66 -3.66
CA ASN A 54 1.62 14.07 -3.34
C ASN A 54 2.96 14.21 -2.61
N PRO A 55 3.94 14.99 -3.12
CA PRO A 55 5.24 15.16 -2.47
C PRO A 55 5.15 15.69 -1.03
N ASN A 56 4.09 16.42 -0.71
CA ASN A 56 3.84 16.98 0.62
C ASN A 56 3.00 16.05 1.52
N GLY A 57 2.50 14.93 1.01
CA GLY A 57 1.64 13.98 1.70
C GLY A 57 2.39 12.98 2.59
N SER A 58 1.66 12.35 3.52
CA SER A 58 2.25 11.42 4.50
C SER A 58 2.98 10.24 3.86
N ALA A 59 2.39 9.61 2.83
CA ALA A 59 3.00 8.47 2.16
C ALA A 59 4.33 8.81 1.47
N ALA A 60 4.44 9.98 0.85
CA ALA A 60 5.68 10.41 0.18
C ALA A 60 6.79 10.71 1.18
N LYS A 61 6.45 11.26 2.35
CA LYS A 61 7.42 11.53 3.42
C LYS A 61 7.89 10.26 4.13
N ASP A 62 6.99 9.28 4.30
CA ASP A 62 7.32 7.98 4.87
C ASP A 62 8.21 7.15 3.93
N GLY A 63 7.98 7.24 2.61
CA GLY A 63 8.85 6.66 1.59
C GLY A 63 8.76 5.13 1.43
N THR A 64 7.94 4.45 2.24
CA THR A 64 7.75 3.00 2.11
C THR A 64 6.99 2.62 0.84
N LEU A 65 6.02 3.43 0.41
CA LEU A 65 5.23 3.21 -0.80
C LEU A 65 5.81 3.99 -1.98
N GLN A 66 5.69 3.41 -3.18
CA GLN A 66 6.12 4.01 -4.44
C GLN A 66 5.02 3.93 -5.51
N VAL A 67 5.14 4.77 -6.54
CA VAL A 67 4.29 4.67 -7.73
C VAL A 67 4.55 3.34 -8.43
N GLY A 68 3.47 2.62 -8.75
CA GLY A 68 3.50 1.27 -9.31
C GLY A 68 3.24 0.15 -8.31
N ASP A 69 3.31 0.42 -7.00
CA ASP A 69 3.00 -0.58 -5.97
C ASP A 69 1.53 -1.01 -6.03
N GLU A 70 1.29 -2.31 -5.84
CA GLU A 70 -0.05 -2.88 -5.71
C GLU A 70 -0.52 -2.85 -4.25
N ILE A 71 -1.74 -2.36 -4.02
CA ILE A 71 -2.36 -2.32 -2.70
C ILE A 71 -3.04 -3.66 -2.42
N LEU A 72 -2.45 -4.44 -1.51
CA LEU A 72 -2.97 -5.75 -1.13
C LEU A 72 -4.03 -5.68 -0.01
N GLU A 73 -3.89 -4.73 0.92
CA GLU A 73 -4.80 -4.53 2.05
C GLU A 73 -4.68 -3.07 2.55
N ALA A 74 -5.82 -2.44 2.88
CA ALA A 74 -5.87 -1.11 3.47
C ALA A 74 -6.80 -1.13 4.69
N VAL A 75 -6.28 -0.71 5.84
CA VAL A 75 -6.96 -0.87 7.14
C VAL A 75 -6.68 0.33 8.02
N SER A 76 -7.73 0.94 8.55
CA SER A 76 -7.60 1.96 9.60
C SER A 76 -7.45 1.27 10.95
N LYS A 77 -6.77 1.94 11.88
CA LYS A 77 -7.04 1.69 13.30
C LYS A 77 -8.33 2.45 13.62
N ALA A 78 -9.35 1.73 14.08
CA ALA A 78 -10.44 2.38 14.79
C ALA A 78 -9.89 2.81 16.16
N ASP A 79 -10.32 3.97 16.62
CA ASP A 79 -10.09 4.43 18.00
C ASP A 79 -10.76 3.46 19.00
#